data_AF-A0A932ZXE9-F1
#
_entry.id   AF-A0A932ZXE9-F1
#
_cell.length_a   1.000
_cell.length_b   1.000
_cell.length_c   1.000
_cell.angle_alpha   90.00
_cell.angle_beta   90.00
_cell.angle_gamma   90.00
#
_symmetry.space_group_name_H-M   'P 1'
#
loop_
_entity.id
_entity.type
_entity.pdbx_description
1 polymer ?
#
loop_
_entity_poly.entity_id
_entity_poly.type
_entity_poly.pdbx_seq_one_letter_code
_entity_poly.pdbx_strand_id
1 'polypeptide(L)'
;DLDGVVGGGATQRVPTMRETPFCRVAQTFEAWRVDLLFPEKDARRRLAEAVADIRSYGGPGMLMPGEREARHKADAERNGIPYELSQWETLKRLGADTGVTPPGPLGG
;
A
#
# COMPACT_ATOMS: atom_id res chain seq x y z
N ASP A 1 18.64 4.06 -9.93
CA ASP A 1 17.72 2.91 -10.02
C ASP A 1 18.37 1.73 -9.30
N LEU A 2 18.08 1.58 -7.99
CA LEU A 2 18.66 0.49 -7.18
C LEU A 2 18.07 -0.85 -7.61
N ASP A 3 16.79 -0.89 -7.98
CA ASP A 3 16.08 -2.09 -8.38
C ASP A 3 16.60 -2.66 -9.71
N GLY A 4 16.84 -1.78 -10.68
CA GLY A 4 17.44 -2.17 -11.96
C GLY A 4 18.88 -2.65 -11.82
N VAL A 5 19.73 -1.89 -11.12
CA VAL A 5 21.18 -2.13 -11.12
C VAL A 5 21.62 -3.11 -10.03
N VAL A 6 21.15 -2.94 -8.79
CA VAL A 6 21.55 -3.77 -7.64
C VAL A 6 20.64 -4.99 -7.52
N GLY A 7 19.33 -4.80 -7.73
CA GLY A 7 18.33 -5.87 -7.70
C GLY A 7 18.37 -6.82 -8.91
N GLY A 8 19.28 -6.60 -9.87
CA GLY A 8 19.40 -7.42 -11.08
C GLY A 8 18.20 -7.28 -12.04
N GLY A 9 17.51 -6.14 -11.97
CA GLY A 9 16.38 -5.79 -12.83
C GLY A 9 16.78 -5.39 -14.25
N ALA A 10 15.78 -4.97 -15.02
CA ALA A 10 16.03 -4.41 -16.34
C ALA A 10 16.72 -3.04 -16.20
N THR A 11 17.79 -2.82 -16.96
CA THR A 11 18.46 -1.52 -17.06
C THR A 11 17.81 -0.59 -18.08
N GLN A 12 16.83 -1.10 -18.80
CA GLN A 12 16.02 -0.39 -19.78
C GLN A 12 14.57 -0.24 -19.26
N ARG A 13 13.77 0.61 -19.93
CA ARG A 13 12.37 0.83 -19.59
C ARG A 13 11.61 -0.50 -19.49
N VAL A 14 11.01 -0.74 -18.34
CA VAL A 14 10.07 -1.86 -18.13
C VAL A 14 8.72 -1.51 -18.76
N PRO A 15 8.13 -2.38 -19.60
CA PRO A 15 6.81 -2.12 -20.19
C PRO A 15 5.71 -2.14 -19.12
N THR A 16 4.69 -1.33 -19.32
CA THR A 16 3.53 -1.25 -18.44
C THR A 16 2.61 -2.46 -18.64
N MET A 17 1.79 -2.75 -17.62
CA MET A 17 0.77 -3.81 -17.68
C MET A 17 -0.27 -3.62 -18.80
N ARG A 18 -0.38 -2.40 -19.37
CA ARG A 18 -1.22 -2.12 -20.54
C ARG A 18 -0.57 -2.56 -21.85
N GLU A 19 0.76 -2.56 -21.92
CA GLU A 19 1.52 -2.96 -23.10
C GLU A 19 1.70 -4.48 -23.14
N THR A 20 1.98 -5.10 -22.00
CA THR A 20 2.08 -6.56 -21.89
C THR A 20 1.75 -7.00 -20.46
N PRO A 21 1.01 -8.11 -20.28
CA PRO A 21 0.82 -8.70 -18.96
C PRO A 21 2.11 -9.36 -18.43
N PHE A 22 3.12 -9.56 -19.29
CA PHE A 22 4.39 -10.16 -18.93
C PHE A 22 5.44 -9.06 -18.75
N CYS A 23 5.68 -8.66 -17.50
CA CYS A 23 6.78 -7.77 -17.15
C CYS A 23 7.60 -8.36 -16.00
N ARG A 24 8.93 -8.22 -16.10
CA ARG A 24 9.86 -8.54 -15.01
C ARG A 24 10.16 -7.24 -14.26
N VAL A 25 9.67 -7.15 -13.03
CA VAL A 25 9.97 -6.05 -12.11
C VAL A 25 10.92 -6.57 -11.05
N ALA A 26 12.05 -5.89 -10.86
CA ALA A 26 12.93 -6.15 -9.72
C ALA A 26 12.58 -5.18 -8.58
N GLN A 27 12.80 -5.61 -7.34
CA GLN A 27 12.57 -4.81 -6.15
C GLN A 27 13.68 -5.09 -5.14
N THR A 28 14.20 -4.03 -4.54
CA THR A 28 15.21 -4.07 -3.48
C THR A 28 14.55 -3.67 -2.17
N PHE A 29 14.73 -4.48 -1.14
CA PHE A 29 14.22 -4.20 0.20
C PHE A 29 15.38 -3.96 1.14
N GLU A 30 15.30 -2.88 1.91
CA GLU A 30 16.26 -2.57 2.95
C GLU A 30 15.54 -2.52 4.31
N ALA A 31 16.11 -3.19 5.31
CA ALA A 31 15.58 -3.25 6.65
C ALA A 31 16.66 -2.85 7.65
N TRP A 32 16.43 -1.74 8.34
CA TRP A 32 17.34 -1.20 9.34
C TRP A 32 16.92 -1.64 10.74
N ARG A 33 17.86 -2.23 11.50
CA ARG A 33 17.67 -2.48 12.93
C ARG A 33 17.83 -1.19 13.72
N VAL A 34 16.72 -0.57 14.07
CA VAL A 34 16.69 0.69 14.84
C VAL A 34 17.28 0.53 16.24
N ASP A 35 17.10 -0.65 16.84
CA ASP A 35 17.57 -1.00 18.18
C ASP A 35 19.09 -1.18 18.29
N LEU A 36 19.80 -1.26 17.15
CA LEU A 36 21.26 -1.32 17.11
C LEU A 36 21.90 0.04 17.43
N LEU A 37 21.21 1.14 17.09
CA LEU A 37 21.72 2.50 17.24
C LEU A 37 21.27 3.15 18.56
N PHE A 38 20.05 2.83 19.02
CA PHE A 38 19.48 3.34 20.25
C PHE A 38 18.56 2.28 20.89
N PRO A 39 18.34 2.29 22.21
CA PRO A 39 17.29 1.46 22.80
C PRO A 39 15.93 1.70 22.12
N GLU A 40 15.21 0.63 21.79
CA GLU A 40 13.94 0.72 21.05
C GLU A 40 12.92 1.69 21.69
N LYS A 41 12.86 1.70 23.03
CA LYS A 41 11.99 2.60 23.79
C LYS A 41 12.31 4.07 23.53
N ASP A 42 13.59 4.44 23.45
CA ASP A 42 14.01 5.81 23.17
C ASP A 42 13.73 6.18 21.70
N ALA A 43 13.95 5.26 20.76
CA ALA A 43 13.61 5.48 19.36
C ALA A 43 12.11 5.73 19.16
N ARG A 44 11.26 4.92 19.80
CA ARG A 44 9.79 5.09 19.79
C ARG A 44 9.38 6.42 20.42
N ARG A 45 9.98 6.79 21.55
CA ARG A 45 9.70 8.07 22.23
C ARG A 45 10.06 9.26 21.34
N ARG A 46 11.27 9.28 20.79
CA ARG A 46 11.73 10.35 19.88
C ARG A 46 10.86 10.46 18.63
N LEU A 47 10.43 9.32 18.07
CA LEU A 47 9.50 9.31 16.95
C LEU A 47 8.16 9.94 17.32
N ALA A 48 7.61 9.61 18.50
CA ALA A 48 6.37 10.20 18.99
C ALA A 48 6.49 11.72 19.23
N GLU A 49 7.61 12.16 19.82
CA GLU A 49 7.93 13.58 20.02
C GLU A 49 7.99 14.32 18.66
N ALA A 50 8.69 13.76 17.67
CA ALA A 50 8.79 14.35 16.34
C ALA A 50 7.43 14.42 15.62
N VAL A 51 6.61 13.38 15.72
CA VAL A 51 5.25 13.37 15.15
C VAL A 51 4.38 14.44 15.80
N ALA A 52 4.45 14.60 17.12
CA ALA A 52 3.71 15.63 17.84
C ALA A 52 4.15 17.04 17.43
N ASP A 53 5.45 17.27 17.30
CA ASP A 53 6.03 18.53 16.85
C ASP A 53 5.56 18.88 15.43
N ILE A 54 5.67 17.94 14.48
CA ILE A 54 5.17 18.10 13.10
C ILE A 54 3.69 18.48 13.11
N ARG A 55 2.87 17.80 13.90
CA ARG A 55 1.42 18.08 14.01
C ARG A 55 1.13 19.47 14.56
N SER A 56 1.98 20.01 15.43
CA SER A 56 1.80 21.35 15.99
C SER A 56 1.96 22.48 14.95
N TYR A 57 2.79 22.25 13.93
CA TYR A 57 3.03 23.21 12.84
C TYR A 57 2.26 22.89 11.56
N GLY A 58 1.61 21.72 11.52
CA GLY A 58 0.84 21.26 10.37
C GLY A 58 -0.49 21.98 10.17
N GLY A 59 -0.92 22.07 8.91
CA GLY A 59 -2.27 22.54 8.59
C GLY A 59 -3.36 21.52 9.01
N PRO A 60 -4.63 21.94 9.12
CA PRO A 60 -5.73 21.12 9.63
C PRO A 60 -6.05 19.87 8.79
N GLY A 61 -5.63 19.83 7.51
CA GLY A 61 -5.75 18.67 6.64
C GLY A 61 -4.48 17.83 6.51
N MET A 62 -3.41 18.16 7.23
CA MET A 62 -2.15 17.46 7.12
C MET A 62 -2.25 16.06 7.73
N LEU A 63 -1.77 15.07 6.99
CA LEU A 63 -1.72 13.66 7.41
C LEU A 63 -0.29 13.19 7.41
N MET A 64 0.04 12.31 8.36
CA MET A 64 1.32 11.60 8.30
C MET A 64 1.30 10.57 7.16
N PRO A 65 2.46 10.23 6.57
CA PRO A 65 2.56 9.13 5.62
C PRO A 65 1.92 7.85 6.19
N GLY A 66 1.02 7.23 5.42
CA GLY A 66 0.28 6.03 5.83
C GLY A 66 -0.98 6.28 6.67
N GLU A 67 -1.20 7.49 7.19
CA GLU A 67 -2.38 7.79 8.01
C GLU A 67 -3.67 7.79 7.20
N ARG A 68 -3.63 8.26 5.95
CA ARG A 68 -4.78 8.21 5.03
C ARG A 68 -5.18 6.77 4.74
N GLU A 69 -4.20 5.93 4.42
CA GLU A 69 -4.38 4.51 4.12
C GLU A 69 -4.89 3.75 5.35
N ALA A 70 -4.37 4.06 6.54
CA ALA A 70 -4.85 3.48 7.80
C ALA A 70 -6.32 3.83 8.07
N ARG A 71 -6.72 5.09 7.84
CA ARG A 71 -8.13 5.53 7.96
C ARG A 71 -9.03 4.80 6.96
N HIS A 72 -8.63 4.71 5.70
CA HIS A 72 -9.39 3.99 4.68
C HIS A 72 -9.50 2.48 4.97
N LYS A 73 -8.43 1.87 5.51
CA LYS A 73 -8.45 0.47 5.94
C LYS A 73 -9.47 0.26 7.07
N ALA A 74 -9.44 1.11 8.10
CA ALA A 74 -10.37 1.01 9.22
C ALA A 74 -11.84 1.24 8.82
N ASP A 75 -12.07 2.10 7.81
CA ASP A 75 -13.39 2.28 7.19
C ASP A 75 -13.82 1.03 6.42
N ALA A 76 -12.94 0.49 5.55
CA ALA A 76 -13.21 -0.70 4.76
C ALA A 76 -13.45 -1.96 5.62
N GLU A 77 -12.75 -2.11 6.75
CA GLU A 77 -12.98 -3.19 7.71
C GLU A 77 -14.36 -3.12 8.37
N ARG A 78 -14.93 -1.90 8.52
CA ARG A 78 -16.23 -1.68 9.16
C ARG A 78 -17.38 -1.73 8.16
N ASN A 79 -17.19 -1.08 7.01
CA ASN A 79 -18.26 -0.75 6.06
C ASN A 79 -18.15 -1.54 4.75
N GLY A 80 -17.09 -2.32 4.57
CA GLY A 80 -16.76 -2.98 3.30
C GLY A 80 -15.98 -2.08 2.36
N ILE A 81 -15.42 -2.69 1.30
CA ILE A 81 -14.72 -1.97 0.24
C ILE A 81 -15.76 -1.52 -0.78
N PRO A 82 -15.89 -0.21 -1.07
CA PRO A 82 -16.80 0.26 -2.10
C PRO A 82 -16.27 -0.12 -3.49
N TYR A 83 -17.08 -0.84 -4.25
CA TYR A 83 -16.83 -1.16 -5.65
C TYR A 83 -17.84 -0.42 -6.53
N GLU A 84 -17.36 0.12 -7.65
CA GLU A 84 -18.23 0.61 -8.70
C GLU A 84 -18.98 -0.55 -9.37
N LEU A 85 -20.18 -0.31 -9.88
CA LEU A 85 -20.97 -1.34 -10.58
C LEU A 85 -20.19 -1.98 -11.73
N SER A 86 -19.43 -1.19 -12.49
CA SER A 86 -18.61 -1.68 -13.61
C SER A 86 -17.47 -2.62 -13.17
N GLN A 87 -16.88 -2.37 -12.00
CA GLN A 87 -15.87 -3.23 -11.39
C GLN A 87 -16.51 -4.52 -10.88
N TRP A 88 -17.70 -4.41 -10.28
CA TRP A 88 -18.46 -5.57 -9.80
C TRP A 88 -18.87 -6.51 -10.94
N GLU A 89 -19.38 -5.97 -12.05
CA GLU A 89 -19.70 -6.77 -13.23
C GLU A 89 -18.46 -7.43 -13.86
N THR A 90 -17.31 -6.75 -13.81
CA THR A 90 -16.04 -7.36 -14.23
C THR A 90 -15.68 -8.56 -13.35
N LEU A 91 -15.84 -8.46 -12.02
CA LEU A 91 -15.59 -9.56 -11.10
C LEU A 91 -16.55 -10.74 -11.34
N LYS A 92 -17.85 -10.49 -11.57
CA LYS A 92 -18.82 -11.54 -11.88
C LYS A 92 -18.45 -12.29 -13.17
N ARG A 93 -18.07 -11.56 -14.21
CA ARG A 93 -17.63 -12.16 -15.49
C ARG A 93 -16.38 -13.03 -15.29
N LEU A 94 -15.36 -12.51 -14.61
CA LEU A 94 -14.16 -13.30 -14.27
C LEU A 94 -14.51 -14.54 -13.44
N GLY A 95 -15.47 -14.41 -12.52
CA GLY A 95 -15.96 -15.54 -11.74
C GLY A 95 -16.63 -16.63 -12.58
N ALA A 96 -17.41 -16.24 -13.59
CA ALA A 96 -17.99 -17.18 -14.54
C ALA A 96 -16.93 -17.90 -15.39
N ASP A 97 -15.91 -17.16 -15.84
CA ASP A 97 -14.82 -17.71 -16.68
C ASP A 97 -13.90 -18.67 -15.89
N THR A 98 -13.74 -18.43 -14.58
CA THR A 98 -12.81 -19.18 -13.71
C THR A 98 -13.50 -20.21 -12.81
N GLY A 99 -14.82 -20.21 -12.74
CA GLY A 99 -15.61 -21.05 -11.83
C GLY A 99 -15.57 -20.61 -10.36
N VAL A 100 -15.05 -19.42 -10.06
CA VAL A 100 -14.97 -18.86 -8.69
C VAL A 100 -16.10 -17.85 -8.49
N THR A 101 -16.96 -18.07 -7.49
CA THR A 101 -18.02 -17.10 -7.17
C THR A 101 -17.47 -15.97 -6.29
N PRO A 102 -17.59 -14.69 -6.71
CA PRO A 102 -17.23 -13.55 -5.86
C PRO A 102 -18.09 -13.50 -4.59
N PRO A 103 -17.54 -13.04 -3.45
CA PRO A 103 -18.30 -12.92 -2.20
C PRO A 103 -19.48 -11.94 -2.36
N GLY A 104 -20.61 -12.19 -1.71
CA GLY A 104 -21.75 -11.27 -1.74
C GLY A 104 -21.44 -9.91 -1.11
N PRO A 105 -22.17 -8.84 -1.47
CA PRO A 105 -22.04 -7.53 -0.83
C PRO A 105 -22.41 -7.62 0.67
N LEU A 106 -21.76 -6.81 1.49
CA LEU A 106 -22.13 -6.66 2.90
C LEU A 106 -23.45 -5.88 3.00
N GLY A 107 -24.50 -6.51 3.54
CA GLY A 107 -25.80 -5.87 3.81
C GLY A 107 -26.91 -6.13 2.78
N GLY A 108 -27.23 -7.40 2.55
CA GLY A 108 -28.51 -7.81 1.95
C GLY A 108 -29.63 -7.87 2.99
#